data_AF-A0A2R6G5Y9-F1
#
_entry.id   AF-A0A2R6G5Y9-F1
#
_cell.length_a   1.000
_cell.length_b   1.000
_cell.length_c   1.000
_cell.angle_alpha   90.00
_cell.angle_beta   90.00
_cell.angle_gamma   90.00
#
_symmetry.space_group_name_H-M   'P 1'
#
loop_
_entity.id
_entity.type
_entity.pdbx_description
1 polymer ?
#
loop_
_entity_poly.entity_id
_entity_poly.type
_entity_poly.pdbx_seq_one_letter_code
_entity_poly.pdbx_strand_id
1 'polypeptide(L)'
;YKDKKGDEKMEAFNDRTKRIDFPYVLAYEEEAEIYQKLLGNADVPDVHVEPHTLEMAGLFGVLTRIEEPDDETVGLMQKAKAYNGEVDEAEEVDVRKLREEADQAAEIGEGMEGISPRFIGDEIAEAIMDSTHRGRGYLSPLTLFTFFEENLENHGSISEEAFETYYRYLERVREEYKERAIEDVRHALAYDVDEIRRQGEKYMDHVMAYIDDDTVEDEITGRESEPDETFLRSVEEKLDVPEDRKDDFRQEVSNWVSRRAREGEAFNPEDNERLRRALERKLWEDKKHNINFSALVSSGELDDDERGGWIDALIEQGYSEDGAKEVLEFAGAEVAKAEMED
;
A
#
# COMPACT_ATOMS: atom_id res chain seq x y z
N TYR A 1 16.84 -3.74 -34.44
CA TYR A 1 16.14 -2.90 -35.46
C TYR A 1 17.02 -1.74 -35.94
N LYS A 2 17.84 -1.12 -35.06
CA LYS A 2 18.92 -0.19 -35.47
C LYS A 2 19.82 -0.80 -36.56
N ASP A 3 20.14 -2.09 -36.48
CA ASP A 3 20.91 -2.81 -37.54
C ASP A 3 20.13 -3.15 -38.82
N LYS A 4 18.79 -3.07 -38.82
CA LYS A 4 17.95 -3.44 -39.98
C LYS A 4 17.68 -2.28 -40.94
N LYS A 5 17.96 -1.04 -40.53
CA LYS A 5 17.83 0.14 -41.41
C LYS A 5 18.94 0.19 -42.49
N GLY A 6 20.03 -0.55 -42.32
CA GLY A 6 21.17 -0.56 -43.25
C GLY A 6 21.19 -1.71 -44.27
N ASP A 7 20.27 -2.67 -44.19
CA ASP A 7 20.25 -3.84 -45.08
C ASP A 7 19.33 -3.59 -46.29
N GLU A 8 19.94 -3.32 -47.46
CA GLU A 8 19.24 -3.10 -48.75
C GLU A 8 18.25 -4.23 -49.09
N LYS A 9 18.46 -5.45 -48.57
CA LYS A 9 17.55 -6.58 -48.80
C LYS A 9 16.21 -6.47 -48.07
N MET A 10 16.07 -5.54 -47.10
CA MET A 10 14.83 -5.30 -46.35
C MET A 10 14.10 -4.02 -46.78
N GLU A 11 14.55 -3.32 -47.83
CA GLU A 11 13.97 -2.06 -48.32
C GLU A 11 12.45 -2.18 -48.58
N ALA A 12 12.01 -3.24 -49.26
CA ALA A 12 10.59 -3.46 -49.56
C ALA A 12 9.72 -3.75 -48.32
N PHE A 13 10.30 -4.29 -47.24
CA PHE A 13 9.61 -4.52 -45.97
C PHE A 13 9.51 -3.22 -45.15
N ASN A 14 10.60 -2.43 -45.14
CA ASN A 14 10.66 -1.12 -44.48
C ASN A 14 9.75 -0.08 -45.16
N ASP A 15 9.57 -0.15 -46.48
CA ASP A 15 8.67 0.76 -47.22
C ASP A 15 7.18 0.48 -46.98
N ARG A 16 6.84 -0.76 -46.60
CA ARG A 16 5.45 -1.21 -46.37
C ARG A 16 5.04 -1.29 -44.90
N THR A 17 5.97 -1.07 -43.97
CA THR A 17 5.72 -1.22 -42.53
C THR A 17 6.18 0.03 -41.80
N LYS A 18 5.27 0.67 -41.05
CA LYS A 18 5.63 1.74 -40.11
C LYS A 18 5.74 1.15 -38.71
N ARG A 19 6.91 1.30 -38.09
CA ARG A 19 7.11 1.01 -36.66
C ARG A 19 6.57 2.19 -35.87
N ILE A 20 5.64 1.92 -34.96
CA ILE A 20 5.18 2.85 -33.93
C ILE A 20 5.55 2.18 -32.63
N ASP A 21 6.45 2.80 -31.89
CA ASP A 21 6.81 2.35 -30.55
C ASP A 21 5.88 3.01 -29.54
N PHE A 22 5.50 2.26 -28.52
CA PHE A 22 4.65 2.71 -27.42
C PHE A 22 5.41 2.51 -26.11
N PRO A 23 5.36 3.48 -25.18
CA PRO A 23 5.94 3.30 -23.86
C PRO A 23 5.14 2.26 -23.08
N TYR A 24 5.80 1.65 -22.11
CA TYR A 24 5.17 0.81 -21.11
C TYR A 24 4.28 1.62 -20.16
N VAL A 25 3.41 0.92 -19.44
CA VAL A 25 2.56 1.51 -18.40
C VAL A 25 3.45 1.95 -17.22
N LEU A 26 3.11 3.13 -16.68
CA LEU A 26 3.84 3.79 -15.59
C LEU A 26 3.03 3.92 -14.30
N ALA A 27 1.77 3.45 -14.29
CA ALA A 27 0.94 3.28 -13.10
C ALA A 27 0.92 1.79 -12.73
N TYR A 28 1.30 1.44 -11.50
CA TYR A 28 1.51 0.04 -11.14
C TYR A 28 0.21 -0.74 -10.93
N GLU A 29 -0.91 -0.08 -10.59
CA GLU A 29 -2.22 -0.72 -10.57
C GLU A 29 -2.67 -1.09 -11.99
N GLU A 30 -2.50 -0.18 -12.96
CA GLU A 30 -2.79 -0.48 -14.37
C GLU A 30 -1.89 -1.60 -14.91
N GLU A 31 -0.62 -1.65 -14.49
CA GLU A 31 0.28 -2.75 -14.82
C GLU A 31 -0.17 -4.08 -14.17
N ALA A 32 -0.68 -4.04 -12.93
CA ALA A 32 -1.24 -5.21 -12.25
C ALA A 32 -2.44 -5.81 -13.01
N GLU A 33 -3.28 -4.98 -13.62
CA GLU A 33 -4.37 -5.44 -14.51
C GLU A 33 -3.85 -6.23 -15.72
N ILE A 34 -2.68 -5.86 -16.25
CA ILE A 34 -2.03 -6.62 -17.33
C ILE A 34 -1.71 -8.03 -16.84
N TYR A 35 -1.10 -8.17 -15.66
CA TYR A 35 -0.75 -9.47 -15.10
C TYR A 35 -1.98 -10.30 -14.78
N GLN A 36 -3.01 -9.70 -14.20
CA GLN A 36 -4.27 -10.38 -13.94
C GLN A 36 -4.89 -10.93 -15.23
N LYS A 37 -4.85 -10.16 -16.31
CA LYS A 37 -5.29 -10.60 -17.63
C LYS A 37 -4.40 -11.69 -18.22
N LEU A 38 -3.09 -11.62 -18.04
CA LEU A 38 -2.17 -12.67 -18.50
C LEU A 38 -2.46 -14.00 -17.78
N LEU A 39 -2.61 -13.96 -16.46
CA LEU A 39 -2.95 -15.12 -15.64
C LEU A 39 -4.30 -15.73 -16.04
N GLY A 40 -5.33 -14.88 -16.24
CA GLY A 40 -6.65 -15.35 -16.68
C GLY A 40 -6.67 -16.02 -18.06
N ASN A 41 -5.62 -15.86 -18.87
CA ASN A 41 -5.45 -16.52 -20.17
C ASN A 41 -4.36 -17.62 -20.17
N ALA A 42 -3.62 -17.78 -19.07
CA ALA A 42 -2.53 -18.73 -18.96
C ALA A 42 -3.03 -20.11 -18.51
N ASP A 43 -2.32 -21.16 -18.92
CA ASP A 43 -2.54 -22.52 -18.43
C ASP A 43 -1.72 -22.73 -17.14
N VAL A 44 -2.08 -22.00 -16.10
CA VAL A 44 -1.47 -22.08 -14.77
C VAL A 44 -2.46 -22.73 -13.78
N PRO A 45 -1.96 -23.44 -12.74
CA PRO A 45 -2.80 -23.94 -11.67
C PRO A 45 -3.65 -22.84 -11.03
N ASP A 46 -4.84 -23.22 -10.57
CA ASP A 46 -5.70 -22.34 -9.77
C ASP A 46 -5.03 -22.09 -8.42
N VAL A 47 -4.64 -20.85 -8.19
CA VAL A 47 -3.91 -20.41 -7.00
C VAL A 47 -4.51 -19.10 -6.53
N HIS A 48 -4.61 -18.93 -5.22
CA HIS A 48 -5.03 -17.66 -4.64
C HIS A 48 -3.88 -16.65 -4.75
N VAL A 49 -4.08 -15.54 -5.45
CA VAL A 49 -3.09 -14.46 -5.48
C VAL A 49 -3.39 -13.54 -4.32
N GLU A 50 -2.47 -13.47 -3.35
CA GLU A 50 -2.67 -12.67 -2.14
C GLU A 50 -2.73 -11.17 -2.47
N PRO A 51 -3.42 -10.36 -1.63
CA PRO A 51 -3.42 -8.91 -1.75
C PRO A 51 -2.02 -8.31 -1.94
N HIS A 52 -1.95 -7.18 -2.65
CA HIS A 52 -0.73 -6.46 -3.03
C HIS A 52 0.23 -7.21 -3.98
N THR A 53 0.07 -8.52 -4.23
CA THR A 53 1.06 -9.30 -5.03
C THR A 53 1.28 -8.75 -6.42
N LEU A 54 0.20 -8.53 -7.19
CA LEU A 54 0.31 -8.03 -8.56
C LEU A 54 0.68 -6.54 -8.61
N GLU A 55 0.23 -5.77 -7.61
CA GLU A 55 0.57 -4.34 -7.48
C GLU A 55 2.05 -4.14 -7.19
N MET A 56 2.63 -4.92 -6.28
CA MET A 56 4.06 -4.88 -5.97
C MET A 56 4.90 -5.37 -7.17
N ALA A 57 4.41 -6.36 -7.92
CA ALA A 57 5.01 -6.75 -9.19
C ALA A 57 4.98 -5.62 -10.22
N GLY A 58 3.86 -4.90 -10.28
CA GLY A 58 3.66 -3.74 -11.14
C GLY A 58 4.60 -2.62 -10.75
N LEU A 59 4.72 -2.34 -9.46
CA LEU A 59 5.57 -1.30 -8.90
C LEU A 59 7.04 -1.58 -9.22
N PHE A 60 7.51 -2.81 -9.01
CA PHE A 60 8.87 -3.19 -9.41
C PHE A 60 9.11 -2.93 -10.90
N GLY A 61 8.19 -3.35 -11.78
CA GLY A 61 8.26 -3.08 -13.21
C GLY A 61 8.31 -1.58 -13.53
N VAL A 62 7.41 -0.79 -12.93
CA VAL A 62 7.33 0.67 -13.11
C VAL A 62 8.61 1.37 -12.65
N LEU A 63 9.17 1.02 -11.50
CA LEU A 63 10.42 1.61 -11.01
C LEU A 63 11.58 1.41 -11.98
N THR A 64 11.58 0.33 -12.77
CA THR A 64 12.61 0.09 -13.80
C THR A 64 12.44 0.92 -15.08
N ARG A 65 11.29 1.62 -15.22
CA ARG A 65 10.83 2.29 -16.45
C ARG A 65 10.72 3.80 -16.30
N ILE A 66 10.56 4.29 -15.08
CA ILE A 66 10.50 5.73 -14.77
C ILE A 66 11.90 6.30 -14.58
N GLU A 67 12.08 7.54 -14.99
CA GLU A 67 13.33 8.27 -14.80
C GLU A 67 13.43 8.78 -13.35
N GLU A 68 14.65 8.81 -12.79
CA GLU A 68 14.86 9.42 -11.47
C GLU A 68 14.53 10.93 -11.52
N PRO A 69 13.75 11.46 -10.57
CA PRO A 69 13.45 12.90 -10.52
C PRO A 69 14.72 13.74 -10.38
N ASP A 70 14.78 14.88 -11.06
CA ASP A 70 15.86 15.87 -10.91
C ASP A 70 15.75 16.65 -9.58
N ASP A 71 14.55 16.70 -9.01
CA ASP A 71 14.23 17.47 -7.81
C ASP A 71 14.55 16.68 -6.54
N GLU A 72 15.40 17.22 -5.66
CA GLU A 72 15.76 16.58 -4.38
C GLU A 72 14.55 16.42 -3.43
N THR A 73 13.42 17.09 -3.72
CA THR A 73 12.21 17.02 -2.89
C THR A 73 11.30 15.84 -3.17
N VAL A 74 11.36 15.26 -4.38
CA VAL A 74 10.48 14.13 -4.77
C VAL A 74 11.32 12.89 -5.02
N GLY A 75 11.13 11.87 -4.20
CA GLY A 75 11.77 10.58 -4.37
C GLY A 75 11.16 9.76 -5.52
N LEU A 76 11.90 8.74 -5.99
CA LEU A 76 11.43 7.82 -7.03
C LEU A 76 10.11 7.13 -6.65
N MET A 77 9.95 6.74 -5.37
CA MET A 77 8.74 6.09 -4.87
C MET A 77 7.54 7.05 -4.88
N GLN A 78 7.72 8.29 -4.42
CA GLN A 78 6.67 9.32 -4.46
C GLN A 78 6.24 9.60 -5.91
N LYS A 79 7.19 9.66 -6.86
CA LYS A 79 6.86 9.78 -8.28
C LYS A 79 6.02 8.60 -8.79
N ALA A 80 6.39 7.37 -8.43
CA ALA A 80 5.62 6.18 -8.81
C ALA A 80 4.18 6.20 -8.24
N LYS A 81 4.01 6.54 -6.96
CA LYS A 81 2.70 6.71 -6.31
C LYS A 81 1.88 7.82 -6.96
N ALA A 82 2.49 8.97 -7.24
CA ALA A 82 1.84 10.08 -7.93
C ALA A 82 1.40 9.71 -9.36
N TYR A 83 2.19 8.90 -10.08
CA TYR A 83 1.79 8.36 -11.38
C TYR A 83 0.63 7.36 -11.27
N ASN A 84 0.57 6.60 -10.18
CA ASN A 84 -0.54 5.70 -9.85
C ASN A 84 -1.81 6.45 -9.39
N GLY A 85 -1.71 7.75 -9.09
CA GLY A 85 -2.83 8.56 -8.59
C GLY A 85 -2.96 8.53 -7.06
N GLU A 86 -2.03 7.89 -6.36
CA GLU A 86 -1.85 7.97 -4.91
C GLU A 86 -1.08 9.25 -4.58
N VAL A 87 -1.77 10.39 -4.59
CA VAL A 87 -1.20 11.68 -4.17
C VAL A 87 -1.71 11.98 -2.77
N ASP A 88 -0.80 12.12 -1.82
CA ASP A 88 -1.15 12.57 -0.48
C ASP A 88 -1.65 14.03 -0.56
N GLU A 89 -2.76 14.37 0.08
CA GLU A 89 -3.33 15.74 0.01
C GLU A 89 -2.35 16.81 0.52
N ALA A 90 -1.37 16.39 1.34
CA ALA A 90 -0.30 17.22 1.87
C ALA A 90 0.88 17.41 0.91
N GLU A 91 1.07 16.53 -0.08
CA GLU A 91 2.19 16.61 -1.03
C GLU A 91 1.73 17.33 -2.31
N GLU A 92 2.19 18.57 -2.52
CA GLU A 92 1.97 19.32 -3.77
C GLU A 92 2.82 18.73 -4.93
N VAL A 93 2.59 17.48 -5.31
CA VAL A 93 3.29 16.83 -6.43
C VAL A 93 2.64 17.21 -7.76
N ASP A 94 3.32 18.04 -8.56
CA ASP A 94 2.88 18.33 -9.92
C ASP A 94 3.31 17.23 -10.89
N VAL A 95 2.42 16.25 -11.09
CA VAL A 95 2.62 15.13 -12.03
C VAL A 95 2.94 15.60 -13.45
N ARG A 96 2.46 16.77 -13.90
CA ARG A 96 2.77 17.27 -15.25
C ARG A 96 4.22 17.70 -15.34
N LYS A 97 4.72 18.42 -14.33
CA LYS A 97 6.13 18.81 -14.23
C LYS A 97 7.04 17.58 -14.22
N LEU A 98 6.71 16.57 -13.42
CA LEU A 98 7.48 15.32 -13.36
C LEU A 98 7.58 14.61 -14.72
N ARG A 99 6.48 14.57 -15.49
CA ARG A 99 6.48 14.01 -16.85
C ARG A 99 7.31 14.84 -17.82
N GLU A 100 7.22 16.16 -17.76
CA GLU A 100 8.02 17.07 -18.60
C GLU A 100 9.52 16.96 -18.31
N GLU A 101 9.91 16.75 -17.05
CA GLU A 101 11.30 16.52 -16.63
C GLU A 101 11.79 15.16 -17.12
N ALA A 102 10.99 14.10 -16.93
CA ALA A 102 11.35 12.77 -17.40
C ALA A 102 11.48 12.68 -18.92
N ASP A 103 10.59 13.33 -19.67
CA ASP A 103 10.67 13.42 -21.14
C ASP A 103 11.96 14.13 -21.62
N GLN A 104 12.54 15.02 -20.80
CA GLN A 104 13.80 15.69 -21.10
C GLN A 104 15.02 14.85 -20.71
N ALA A 105 14.92 14.08 -19.63
CA ALA A 105 15.99 13.23 -19.12
C ALA A 105 16.17 11.95 -19.96
N ALA A 106 15.07 11.32 -20.38
CA ALA A 106 15.10 10.07 -21.12
C ALA A 106 15.70 10.22 -22.53
N GLU A 107 16.56 9.28 -22.96
CA GLU A 107 17.17 9.31 -24.30
C GLU A 107 16.12 9.15 -25.42
N ILE A 108 15.11 8.31 -25.17
CA ILE A 108 14.07 7.95 -26.14
C ILE A 108 12.69 8.44 -25.69
N GLY A 109 12.43 8.45 -24.38
CA GLY A 109 11.17 8.79 -23.72
C GLY A 109 10.96 7.92 -22.49
N GLU A 110 10.32 8.46 -21.46
CA GLU A 110 10.05 7.71 -20.23
C GLU A 110 9.15 6.50 -20.52
N GLY A 111 9.46 5.35 -19.90
CA GLY A 111 8.75 4.10 -20.15
C GLY A 111 9.09 3.39 -21.47
N MET A 112 10.03 3.90 -22.27
CA MET A 112 10.47 3.23 -23.50
C MET A 112 11.52 2.14 -23.23
N GLU A 113 12.10 2.14 -22.04
CA GLU A 113 13.12 1.20 -21.56
C GLU A 113 12.71 0.62 -20.20
N GLY A 114 13.47 -0.36 -19.71
CA GLY A 114 13.17 -1.07 -18.47
C GLY A 114 12.65 -2.50 -18.68
N ILE A 115 12.24 -3.12 -17.58
CA ILE A 115 11.78 -4.50 -17.57
C ILE A 115 10.42 -4.60 -18.27
N SER A 116 10.32 -5.51 -19.25
CA SER A 116 9.07 -5.72 -19.99
C SER A 116 7.98 -6.38 -19.12
N PRO A 117 6.70 -6.09 -19.35
CA PRO A 117 5.59 -6.76 -18.66
C PRO A 117 5.61 -8.29 -18.83
N ARG A 118 6.19 -8.76 -19.95
CA ARG A 118 6.31 -10.18 -20.22
C ARG A 118 7.26 -10.88 -19.25
N PHE A 119 8.40 -10.26 -18.93
CA PHE A 119 9.32 -10.82 -17.95
C PHE A 119 8.61 -10.98 -16.60
N ILE A 120 7.97 -9.91 -16.10
CA ILE A 120 7.25 -9.97 -14.83
C ILE A 120 6.13 -11.02 -14.87
N GLY A 121 5.38 -11.11 -15.96
CA GLY A 121 4.36 -12.14 -16.14
C GLY A 121 4.91 -13.57 -16.17
N ASP A 122 6.07 -13.79 -16.80
CA ASP A 122 6.75 -15.08 -16.83
C ASP A 122 7.24 -15.48 -15.41
N GLU A 123 7.79 -14.52 -14.64
CA GLU A 123 8.20 -14.72 -13.24
C GLU A 123 7.01 -15.03 -12.32
N ILE A 124 5.89 -14.31 -12.47
CA ILE A 124 4.66 -14.61 -11.72
C ILE A 124 4.19 -16.03 -12.05
N ALA A 125 4.16 -16.42 -13.33
CA ALA A 125 3.73 -17.76 -13.72
C ALA A 125 4.65 -18.85 -13.16
N GLU A 126 5.97 -18.63 -13.17
CA GLU A 126 6.94 -19.56 -12.59
C GLU A 126 6.77 -19.68 -11.07
N ALA A 127 6.56 -18.56 -10.37
CA ALA A 127 6.30 -18.52 -8.94
C ALA A 127 5.02 -19.29 -8.57
N ILE A 128 3.95 -19.17 -9.37
CA ILE A 128 2.71 -19.95 -9.21
C ILE A 128 2.98 -21.46 -9.40
N MET A 129 3.72 -21.82 -10.45
CA MET A 129 4.06 -23.22 -10.69
C MET A 129 4.84 -23.81 -9.53
N ASP A 130 5.91 -23.15 -9.07
CA ASP A 130 6.71 -23.64 -7.95
C ASP A 130 5.90 -23.74 -6.64
N SER A 131 5.11 -22.70 -6.32
CA SER A 131 4.24 -22.69 -5.14
C SER A 131 3.28 -23.88 -5.15
N THR A 132 2.65 -24.15 -6.29
CA THR A 132 1.76 -25.30 -6.48
C THR A 132 2.49 -26.63 -6.30
N HIS A 133 3.69 -26.80 -6.86
CA HIS A 133 4.49 -28.02 -6.71
C HIS A 133 4.91 -28.27 -5.25
N ARG A 134 5.11 -27.21 -4.48
CA ARG A 134 5.41 -27.27 -3.03
C ARG A 134 4.17 -27.46 -2.16
N GLY A 135 2.97 -27.52 -2.76
CA GLY A 135 1.70 -27.71 -2.06
C GLY A 135 1.16 -26.45 -1.40
N ARG A 136 1.65 -25.26 -1.77
CA ARG A 136 1.06 -23.97 -1.37
C ARG A 136 -0.07 -23.62 -2.34
N GLY A 137 -1.24 -23.30 -1.78
CA GLY A 137 -2.43 -22.90 -2.54
C GLY A 137 -2.52 -21.40 -2.84
N TYR A 138 -1.48 -20.63 -2.51
CA TYR A 138 -1.43 -19.18 -2.69
C TYR A 138 -0.08 -18.70 -3.25
N LEU A 139 -0.08 -17.51 -3.85
CA LEU A 139 1.10 -16.74 -4.23
C LEU A 139 1.10 -15.43 -3.44
N SER A 140 2.18 -15.20 -2.67
CA SER A 140 2.36 -13.97 -1.89
C SER A 140 3.42 -13.03 -2.47
N PRO A 141 3.42 -11.74 -2.07
CA PRO A 141 4.45 -10.79 -2.49
C PRO A 141 5.85 -11.24 -2.08
N LEU A 142 5.98 -11.82 -0.87
CA LEU A 142 7.25 -12.32 -0.35
C LEU A 142 7.84 -13.43 -1.21
N THR A 143 6.99 -14.36 -1.66
CA THR A 143 7.41 -15.44 -2.57
C THR A 143 7.85 -14.85 -3.90
N LEU A 144 7.06 -13.92 -4.45
CA LEU A 144 7.37 -13.28 -5.73
C LEU A 144 8.69 -12.50 -5.71
N PHE A 145 8.99 -11.79 -4.62
CA PHE A 145 10.27 -11.08 -4.48
C PHE A 145 11.48 -12.02 -4.54
N THR A 146 11.39 -13.20 -3.94
CA THR A 146 12.45 -14.22 -4.05
C THR A 146 12.64 -14.68 -5.49
N PHE A 147 11.56 -14.86 -6.27
CA PHE A 147 11.66 -15.19 -7.69
C PHE A 147 12.35 -14.08 -8.49
N PHE A 148 11.98 -12.81 -8.25
CA PHE A 148 12.67 -11.69 -8.89
C PHE A 148 14.17 -11.68 -8.56
N GLU A 149 14.57 -11.89 -7.31
CA GLU A 149 15.99 -11.94 -6.91
C GLU A 149 16.75 -13.07 -7.60
N GLU A 150 16.15 -14.27 -7.66
CA GLU A 150 16.81 -15.45 -8.22
C GLU A 150 16.95 -15.38 -9.75
N ASN A 151 16.02 -14.71 -10.43
CA ASN A 151 15.93 -14.72 -11.89
C ASN A 151 16.37 -13.44 -12.60
N LEU A 152 16.57 -12.34 -11.87
CA LEU A 152 16.99 -11.06 -12.44
C LEU A 152 18.22 -11.17 -13.35
N GLU A 153 19.24 -11.92 -12.90
CA GLU A 153 20.50 -12.09 -13.62
C GLU A 153 20.42 -13.10 -14.77
N ASN A 154 19.42 -13.99 -14.74
CA ASN A 154 19.24 -15.03 -15.74
C ASN A 154 18.51 -14.53 -16.99
N HIS A 155 17.85 -13.36 -16.90
CA HIS A 155 17.05 -12.85 -17.99
C HIS A 155 17.87 -12.07 -19.01
N GLY A 156 18.03 -12.63 -20.21
CA GLY A 156 18.90 -12.09 -21.26
C GLY A 156 18.51 -10.73 -21.85
N SER A 157 17.41 -10.10 -21.42
CA SER A 157 17.07 -8.73 -21.81
C SER A 157 17.50 -7.66 -20.79
N ILE A 158 17.99 -8.08 -19.62
CA ILE A 158 18.46 -7.17 -18.57
C ILE A 158 19.98 -7.07 -18.67
N SER A 159 20.51 -5.84 -18.70
CA SER A 159 21.96 -5.63 -18.73
C SER A 159 22.56 -5.85 -17.34
N GLU A 160 23.79 -6.37 -17.29
CA GLU A 160 24.52 -6.55 -16.02
C GLU A 160 24.70 -5.22 -15.26
N GLU A 161 24.78 -4.11 -15.98
CA GLU A 161 24.87 -2.75 -15.42
C GLU A 161 23.60 -2.32 -14.66
N ALA A 162 22.45 -2.94 -14.95
CA ALA A 162 21.17 -2.62 -14.31
C ALA A 162 20.93 -3.38 -13.01
N PHE A 163 21.64 -4.50 -12.76
CA PHE A 163 21.34 -5.38 -11.63
C PHE A 163 21.38 -4.68 -10.28
N GLU A 164 22.45 -3.93 -9.98
CA GLU A 164 22.59 -3.21 -8.71
C GLU A 164 21.42 -2.23 -8.48
N THR A 165 21.02 -1.52 -9.54
CA THR A 165 19.89 -0.57 -9.50
C THR A 165 18.57 -1.29 -9.29
N TYR A 166 18.35 -2.42 -9.96
CA TYR A 166 17.11 -3.18 -9.84
C TYR A 166 16.98 -3.89 -8.49
N TYR A 167 18.07 -4.40 -7.91
CA TYR A 167 18.05 -4.88 -6.52
C TYR A 167 17.68 -3.76 -5.54
N ARG A 168 18.23 -2.55 -5.73
CA ARG A 168 17.83 -1.38 -4.92
C ARG A 168 16.34 -1.03 -5.08
N TYR A 169 15.79 -1.15 -6.29
CA TYR A 169 14.36 -0.92 -6.52
C TYR A 169 13.51 -2.02 -5.88
N LEU A 170 13.93 -3.27 -5.95
CA LEU A 170 13.22 -4.37 -5.30
C LEU A 170 13.18 -4.21 -3.77
N GLU A 171 14.26 -3.76 -3.15
CA GLU A 171 14.27 -3.42 -1.71
C GLU A 171 13.26 -2.31 -1.37
N ARG A 172 13.15 -1.26 -2.20
CA ARG A 172 12.13 -0.22 -2.02
C ARG A 172 10.71 -0.78 -2.15
N VAL A 173 10.49 -1.74 -3.03
CA VAL A 173 9.18 -2.44 -3.15
C VAL A 173 8.90 -3.30 -1.93
N ARG A 174 9.93 -3.96 -1.36
CA ARG A 174 9.81 -4.70 -0.09
C ARG A 174 9.43 -3.78 1.06
N GLU A 175 10.02 -2.58 1.13
CA GLU A 175 9.67 -1.56 2.12
C GLU A 175 8.22 -1.08 1.96
N GLU A 176 7.77 -0.79 0.73
CA GLU A 176 6.38 -0.42 0.45
C GLU A 176 5.40 -1.54 0.86
N TYR A 177 5.70 -2.79 0.48
CA TYR A 177 4.88 -3.93 0.88
C TYR A 177 4.82 -4.09 2.40
N LYS A 178 5.93 -3.87 3.10
CA LYS A 178 5.97 -3.90 4.56
C LYS A 178 4.99 -2.90 5.16
N GLU A 179 4.94 -1.66 4.66
CA GLU A 179 4.00 -0.66 5.16
C GLU A 179 2.54 -1.10 4.96
N ARG A 180 2.20 -1.59 3.77
CA ARG A 180 0.86 -2.10 3.42
C ARG A 180 0.47 -3.32 4.26
N ALA A 181 1.36 -4.31 4.39
CA ALA A 181 1.12 -5.50 5.20
C ALA A 181 0.89 -5.19 6.69
N ILE A 182 1.62 -4.21 7.23
CA ILE A 182 1.40 -3.72 8.59
C ILE A 182 0.03 -3.02 8.67
N GLU A 183 -0.37 -2.24 7.67
CA GLU A 183 -1.70 -1.61 7.62
C GLU A 183 -2.84 -2.63 7.56
N ASP A 184 -2.72 -3.69 6.76
CA ASP A 184 -3.74 -4.76 6.69
C ASP A 184 -3.88 -5.52 8.01
N VAL A 185 -2.74 -5.82 8.66
CA VAL A 185 -2.71 -6.47 9.97
C VAL A 185 -3.23 -5.53 11.05
N ARG A 186 -2.92 -4.23 10.99
CA ARG A 186 -3.52 -3.22 11.88
C ARG A 186 -5.03 -3.21 11.74
N HIS A 187 -5.55 -3.22 10.52
CA HIS A 187 -6.98 -3.24 10.25
C HIS A 187 -7.63 -4.50 10.81
N ALA A 188 -7.00 -5.67 10.61
CA ALA A 188 -7.49 -6.94 11.15
C ALA A 188 -7.48 -6.99 12.69
N LEU A 189 -6.45 -6.42 13.33
CA LEU A 189 -6.32 -6.35 14.79
C LEU A 189 -7.24 -5.29 15.41
N ALA A 190 -7.54 -4.23 14.68
CA ALA A 190 -8.43 -3.15 15.07
C ALA A 190 -9.92 -3.44 14.78
N TYR A 191 -10.25 -4.61 14.20
CA TYR A 191 -11.61 -5.05 13.88
C TYR A 191 -12.47 -5.37 15.12
N ASP A 192 -12.35 -4.57 16.18
CA ASP A 192 -13.46 -4.32 17.09
C ASP A 192 -14.14 -3.04 16.59
N VAL A 193 -15.06 -3.21 15.62
CA VAL A 193 -15.88 -2.12 15.06
C VAL A 193 -16.60 -1.35 16.17
N ASP A 194 -17.01 -2.03 17.23
CA ASP A 194 -17.65 -1.38 18.38
C ASP A 194 -16.65 -0.50 19.15
N GLU A 195 -15.36 -0.87 19.22
CA GLU A 195 -14.32 -0.05 19.83
C GLU A 195 -13.95 1.18 19.00
N ILE A 196 -13.81 1.03 17.68
CA ILE A 196 -13.62 2.17 16.76
C ILE A 196 -14.80 3.14 16.90
N ARG A 197 -16.02 2.59 16.97
CA ARG A 197 -17.23 3.38 17.19
C ARG A 197 -17.18 4.15 18.50
N ARG A 198 -16.87 3.50 19.62
CA ARG A 198 -16.72 4.16 20.93
C ARG A 198 -15.64 5.24 20.92
N GLN A 199 -14.49 4.99 20.29
CA GLN A 199 -13.44 6.01 20.18
C GLN A 199 -13.88 7.20 19.32
N GLY A 200 -14.59 6.95 18.22
CA GLY A 200 -15.15 8.00 17.39
C GLY A 200 -16.20 8.82 18.13
N GLU A 201 -17.12 8.18 18.86
CA GLU A 201 -18.12 8.85 19.70
C GLU A 201 -17.43 9.74 20.76
N LYS A 202 -16.44 9.18 21.47
CA LYS A 202 -15.62 9.95 22.42
C LYS A 202 -14.92 11.15 21.76
N TYR A 203 -14.33 10.97 20.57
CA TYR A 203 -13.71 12.09 19.85
C TYR A 203 -14.72 13.21 19.56
N MET A 204 -15.92 12.85 19.10
CA MET A 204 -16.97 13.82 18.81
C MET A 204 -17.45 14.56 20.06
N ASP A 205 -17.64 13.86 21.18
CA ASP A 205 -18.06 14.48 22.44
C ASP A 205 -17.02 15.50 22.93
N HIS A 206 -15.74 15.14 22.85
CA HIS A 206 -14.64 16.05 23.18
C HIS A 206 -14.56 17.25 22.22
N VAL A 207 -14.79 17.06 20.91
CA VAL A 207 -14.83 18.16 19.94
C VAL A 207 -16.00 19.11 20.22
N MET A 208 -17.19 18.57 20.50
CA MET A 208 -18.38 19.38 20.81
C MET A 208 -18.18 20.18 22.07
N ALA A 209 -17.70 19.55 23.15
CA ALA A 209 -17.39 20.23 24.40
C ALA A 209 -16.30 21.30 24.23
N TYR A 210 -15.31 21.07 23.37
CA TYR A 210 -14.28 22.07 23.03
C TYR A 210 -14.85 23.30 22.32
N ILE A 211 -15.76 23.11 21.37
CA ILE A 211 -16.37 24.20 20.60
C ILE A 211 -17.38 24.99 21.45
N ASP A 212 -18.15 24.29 22.30
CA ASP A 212 -19.22 24.89 23.10
C ASP A 212 -18.74 25.45 24.46
N ASP A 213 -17.44 25.34 24.78
CA ASP A 213 -16.85 25.69 26.09
C ASP A 213 -17.56 24.94 27.25
N ASP A 214 -17.86 23.66 27.00
CA ASP A 214 -18.57 22.77 27.92
C ASP A 214 -17.65 21.65 28.45
N THR A 215 -18.17 20.84 29.36
CA THR A 215 -17.46 19.70 29.94
C THR A 215 -17.90 18.37 29.34
N VAL A 216 -16.99 17.38 29.34
CA VAL A 216 -17.28 16.00 28.98
C VAL A 216 -17.48 15.18 30.25
N GLU A 217 -18.56 14.38 30.30
CA GLU A 217 -18.80 13.43 31.38
C GLU A 217 -18.06 12.11 31.10
N ASP A 218 -17.21 11.69 32.03
CA ASP A 218 -16.55 10.38 31.96
C ASP A 218 -17.55 9.24 32.22
N GLU A 219 -17.75 8.34 31.25
CA GLU A 219 -18.75 7.26 31.32
C GLU A 219 -18.56 6.29 32.50
N ILE A 220 -17.34 6.16 33.02
CA ILE A 220 -17.01 5.21 34.08
C ILE A 220 -17.20 5.85 35.46
N THR A 221 -16.80 7.11 35.61
CA THR A 221 -16.74 7.82 36.88
C THR A 221 -17.85 8.84 37.09
N GLY A 222 -18.58 9.21 36.04
CA GLY A 222 -19.62 10.24 36.03
C GLY A 222 -19.11 11.64 36.37
N ARG A 223 -17.81 11.88 36.17
CA ARG A 223 -17.18 13.17 36.48
C ARG A 223 -17.09 14.02 35.24
N GLU A 224 -17.49 15.27 35.38
CA GLU A 224 -17.27 16.30 34.38
C GLU A 224 -15.79 16.70 34.37
N SER A 225 -15.20 16.73 33.18
CA SER A 225 -13.84 17.18 32.92
C SER A 225 -13.78 18.09 31.70
N GLU A 226 -12.76 18.95 31.65
CA GLU A 226 -12.48 19.73 30.44
C GLU A 226 -12.16 18.79 29.25
N PRO A 227 -12.45 19.21 28.01
CA PRO A 227 -12.13 18.45 26.82
C PRO A 227 -10.63 18.09 26.78
N ASP A 228 -10.34 16.80 26.65
CA ASP A 228 -8.96 16.33 26.49
C ASP A 228 -8.39 16.73 25.12
N GLU A 229 -7.77 17.91 25.06
CA GLU A 229 -7.08 18.40 23.86
C GLU A 229 -5.92 17.50 23.42
N THR A 230 -5.29 16.75 24.33
CA THR A 230 -4.20 15.84 23.99
C THR A 230 -4.73 14.67 23.20
N PHE A 231 -5.85 14.09 23.65
CA PHE A 231 -6.57 13.06 22.91
C PHE A 231 -7.06 13.57 21.55
N LEU A 232 -7.69 14.75 21.49
CA LEU A 232 -8.14 15.36 20.24
C LEU A 232 -6.98 15.50 19.24
N ARG A 233 -5.83 16.04 19.68
CA ARG A 233 -4.63 16.17 18.85
C ARG A 233 -4.12 14.82 18.36
N SER A 234 -4.10 13.79 19.22
CA SER A 234 -3.60 12.48 18.84
C SER A 234 -4.41 11.80 17.72
N VAL A 235 -5.70 12.11 17.58
CA VAL A 235 -6.54 11.65 16.46
C VAL A 235 -6.33 12.55 15.24
N GLU A 236 -6.32 13.87 15.43
CA GLU A 236 -6.13 14.88 14.37
C GLU A 236 -4.78 14.74 13.65
N GLU A 237 -3.73 14.33 14.36
CA GLU A 237 -2.42 14.05 13.77
C GLU A 237 -2.45 12.82 12.86
N LYS A 238 -3.29 11.81 13.14
CA LYS A 238 -3.49 10.66 12.23
C LYS A 238 -4.33 11.01 11.00
N LEU A 239 -4.98 12.17 11.02
CA LEU A 239 -5.71 12.76 9.90
C LEU A 239 -4.86 13.75 9.10
N ASP A 240 -3.58 13.90 9.48
CA ASP A 240 -2.65 14.87 8.90
C ASP A 240 -3.15 16.33 9.05
N VAL A 241 -3.84 16.63 10.15
CA VAL A 241 -4.34 17.98 10.45
C VAL A 241 -3.25 18.77 11.17
N PRO A 242 -2.71 19.85 10.54
CA PRO A 242 -1.73 20.72 11.17
C PRO A 242 -2.26 21.38 12.44
N GLU A 243 -1.37 21.68 13.39
CA GLU A 243 -1.75 22.30 14.67
C GLU A 243 -2.46 23.65 14.48
N ASP A 244 -2.03 24.46 13.53
CA ASP A 244 -2.60 25.77 13.22
C ASP A 244 -4.00 25.70 12.59
N ARG A 245 -4.40 24.52 12.09
CA ARG A 245 -5.73 24.26 11.51
C ARG A 245 -6.67 23.49 12.43
N LYS A 246 -6.25 23.17 13.66
CA LYS A 246 -7.04 22.33 14.59
C LYS A 246 -8.44 22.91 14.85
N ASP A 247 -8.54 24.21 15.05
CA ASP A 247 -9.81 24.86 15.42
C ASP A 247 -10.80 24.87 14.25
N ASP A 248 -10.31 25.18 13.05
CA ASP A 248 -11.11 25.11 11.82
C ASP A 248 -11.60 23.68 11.57
N PHE A 249 -10.72 22.69 11.72
CA PHE A 249 -11.08 21.28 11.54
C PHE A 249 -12.14 20.82 12.55
N ARG A 250 -11.95 21.13 13.85
CA ARG A 250 -12.94 20.84 14.91
C ARG A 250 -14.29 21.49 14.62
N GLN A 251 -14.29 22.72 14.09
CA GLN A 251 -15.51 23.41 13.71
C GLN A 251 -16.22 22.74 12.52
N GLU A 252 -15.48 22.25 11.53
CA GLU A 252 -16.01 21.46 10.41
C GLU A 252 -16.64 20.15 10.89
N VAL A 253 -15.95 19.43 11.78
CA VAL A 253 -16.45 18.19 12.41
C VAL A 253 -17.74 18.45 13.18
N SER A 254 -17.77 19.46 14.05
CA SER A 254 -18.97 19.85 14.81
C SER A 254 -20.17 20.18 13.89
N ASN A 255 -19.90 20.91 12.80
CA ASN A 255 -20.93 21.23 11.80
C ASN A 255 -21.47 19.99 11.08
N TRP A 256 -20.59 19.02 10.79
CA TRP A 256 -20.96 17.75 10.16
C TRP A 256 -21.84 16.90 11.09
N VAL A 257 -21.45 16.71 12.36
CA VAL A 257 -22.23 16.00 13.38
C VAL A 257 -23.59 16.68 13.58
N SER A 258 -23.60 18.00 13.72
CA SER A 258 -24.84 18.78 13.92
C SER A 258 -25.81 18.72 12.73
N ARG A 259 -25.32 18.48 11.50
CA ARG A 259 -26.17 18.26 10.33
C ARG A 259 -26.86 16.91 10.41
N ARG A 260 -26.11 15.84 10.70
CA ARG A 260 -26.64 14.48 10.84
C ARG A 260 -27.64 14.32 11.97
N ALA A 261 -27.34 14.90 13.13
CA ALA A 261 -28.25 14.89 14.27
C ALA A 261 -29.62 15.50 13.92
N ARG A 262 -29.66 16.53 13.06
CA ARG A 262 -30.91 17.14 12.57
C ARG A 262 -31.66 16.26 11.57
N GLU A 263 -30.95 15.41 10.84
CA GLU A 263 -31.49 14.44 9.89
C GLU A 263 -31.95 13.14 10.58
N GLY A 264 -31.69 13.01 11.89
CA GLY A 264 -32.06 11.83 12.69
C GLY A 264 -31.09 10.66 12.52
N GLU A 265 -29.93 10.90 11.92
CA GLU A 265 -28.87 9.91 11.76
C GLU A 265 -27.89 10.01 12.93
N ALA A 266 -27.65 8.88 13.60
CA ALA A 266 -26.60 8.79 14.60
C ALA A 266 -25.22 8.83 13.92
N PHE A 267 -24.21 9.25 14.68
CA PHE A 267 -22.83 9.14 14.22
C PHE A 267 -22.45 7.67 13.98
N ASN A 268 -21.81 7.41 12.85
CA ASN A 268 -21.09 6.17 12.59
C ASN A 268 -19.72 6.54 11.98
N PRO A 269 -18.59 6.20 12.63
CA PRO A 269 -17.26 6.47 12.09
C PRO A 269 -17.00 5.75 10.77
N GLU A 270 -17.73 4.67 10.47
CA GLU A 270 -17.61 3.95 9.19
C GLU A 270 -18.06 4.78 7.98
N ASP A 271 -18.86 5.83 8.19
CA ASP A 271 -19.37 6.65 7.09
C ASP A 271 -18.32 7.62 6.53
N ASN A 272 -17.15 7.71 7.16
CA ASN A 272 -16.02 8.49 6.68
C ASN A 272 -14.75 7.65 6.73
N GLU A 273 -14.29 7.19 5.57
CA GLU A 273 -13.13 6.31 5.45
C GLU A 273 -11.85 6.93 6.03
N ARG A 274 -11.64 8.24 5.84
CA ARG A 274 -10.46 8.95 6.37
C ARG A 274 -10.47 8.99 7.90
N LEU A 275 -11.61 9.30 8.51
CA LEU A 275 -11.79 9.27 9.96
C LEU A 275 -11.64 7.85 10.52
N ARG A 276 -12.25 6.86 9.86
CA ARG A 276 -12.14 5.45 10.24
C ARG A 276 -10.67 5.02 10.28
N ARG A 277 -9.91 5.25 9.19
CA ARG A 277 -8.47 4.92 9.12
C ARG A 277 -7.66 5.64 10.19
N ALA A 278 -7.96 6.90 10.50
CA ALA A 278 -7.26 7.63 11.55
C ALA A 278 -7.54 7.08 12.96
N LEU A 279 -8.80 6.74 13.25
CA LEU A 279 -9.18 6.09 14.50
C LEU A 279 -8.54 4.69 14.62
N GLU A 280 -8.50 3.92 13.53
CA GLU A 280 -7.77 2.64 13.48
C GLU A 280 -6.28 2.83 13.78
N ARG A 281 -5.63 3.84 13.17
CA ARG A 281 -4.22 4.19 13.44
C ARG A 281 -3.99 4.59 14.90
N LYS A 282 -4.92 5.33 15.50
CA LYS A 282 -4.82 5.73 16.92
C LYS A 282 -5.03 4.54 17.85
N LEU A 283 -6.06 3.73 17.61
CA LEU A 283 -6.35 2.53 18.37
C LEU A 283 -5.16 1.54 18.32
N TRP A 284 -4.56 1.42 17.13
CA TRP A 284 -3.32 0.67 16.95
C TRP A 284 -2.19 1.21 17.82
N GLU A 285 -1.93 2.52 17.80
CA GLU A 285 -0.87 3.12 18.61
C GLU A 285 -1.06 2.85 20.11
N ASP A 286 -2.30 2.88 20.58
CA ASP A 286 -2.63 2.61 21.99
C ASP A 286 -2.46 1.12 22.34
N LYS A 287 -2.71 0.22 21.37
CA LYS A 287 -2.66 -1.24 21.58
C LYS A 287 -1.34 -1.89 21.23
N LYS A 288 -0.53 -1.34 20.34
CA LYS A 288 0.69 -1.99 19.83
C LYS A 288 1.65 -2.39 20.95
N HIS A 289 1.75 -1.58 22.02
CA HIS A 289 2.62 -1.91 23.16
C HIS A 289 2.03 -2.99 24.10
N ASN A 290 0.72 -3.25 24.01
CA ASN A 290 0.04 -4.27 24.80
C ASN A 290 -0.10 -5.61 24.03
N ILE A 291 0.02 -5.57 22.70
CA ILE A 291 0.04 -6.77 21.87
C ILE A 291 1.43 -7.39 21.96
N ASN A 292 1.49 -8.63 22.45
CA ASN A 292 2.73 -9.39 22.44
C ASN A 292 3.02 -9.91 21.02
N PHE A 293 3.61 -9.07 20.17
CA PHE A 293 4.00 -9.46 18.81
C PHE A 293 4.98 -10.62 18.77
N SER A 294 5.81 -10.77 19.82
CA SER A 294 6.68 -11.94 19.93
C SER A 294 5.91 -13.24 20.19
N ALA A 295 4.73 -13.17 20.85
CA ALA A 295 3.79 -14.28 21.00
C ALA A 295 2.95 -14.54 19.73
N LEU A 296 2.77 -13.55 18.84
CA LEU A 296 2.17 -13.73 17.51
C LEU A 296 3.02 -14.64 16.61
N VAL A 297 4.34 -14.41 16.60
CA VAL A 297 5.33 -15.20 15.84
C VAL A 297 5.59 -16.57 16.50
N SER A 298 5.45 -16.65 17.83
CA SER A 298 5.54 -17.88 18.60
C SER A 298 4.19 -18.60 18.60
N SER A 299 4.01 -19.56 17.70
CA SER A 299 2.79 -20.36 17.47
C SER A 299 2.32 -21.26 18.64
N GLY A 300 2.44 -20.81 19.90
CA GLY A 300 1.98 -21.52 21.08
C GLY A 300 1.67 -20.67 22.32
N GLU A 301 1.67 -19.33 22.24
CA GLU A 301 1.44 -18.44 23.40
C GLU A 301 0.18 -17.55 23.33
N LEU A 302 -0.53 -17.51 22.20
CA LEU A 302 -1.80 -16.80 22.07
C LEU A 302 -3.00 -17.73 22.33
N ASP A 303 -4.11 -17.15 22.75
CA ASP A 303 -5.39 -17.86 22.79
C ASP A 303 -5.81 -18.19 21.34
N ASP A 304 -6.10 -19.46 21.07
CA ASP A 304 -6.40 -19.95 19.71
C ASP A 304 -7.61 -19.21 19.09
N ASP A 305 -8.52 -18.71 19.93
CA ASP A 305 -9.72 -17.98 19.53
C ASP A 305 -9.42 -16.54 19.02
N GLU A 306 -8.49 -15.80 19.65
CA GLU A 306 -8.12 -14.44 19.22
C GLU A 306 -7.35 -14.47 17.90
N ARG A 307 -6.37 -15.38 17.77
CA ARG A 307 -5.62 -15.56 16.52
C ARG A 307 -6.53 -15.98 15.37
N GLY A 308 -7.54 -16.81 15.65
CA GLY A 308 -8.58 -17.19 14.69
C GLY A 308 -9.35 -15.98 14.17
N GLY A 309 -9.80 -15.09 15.05
CA GLY A 309 -10.52 -13.87 14.66
C GLY A 309 -9.72 -12.93 13.75
N TRP A 310 -8.41 -12.80 13.97
CA TRP A 310 -7.54 -11.99 13.11
C TRP A 310 -7.33 -12.61 11.74
N ILE A 311 -7.20 -13.95 11.68
CA ILE A 311 -7.13 -14.67 10.40
C ILE A 311 -8.43 -14.48 9.62
N ASP A 312 -9.58 -14.60 10.29
CA ASP A 312 -10.89 -14.39 9.65
C ASP A 312 -11.02 -12.96 9.10
N ALA A 313 -10.56 -11.94 9.85
CA ALA A 313 -10.56 -10.55 9.39
C ALA A 313 -9.62 -10.31 8.19
N LEU A 314 -8.47 -10.98 8.11
CA LEU A 314 -7.59 -10.92 6.95
C LEU A 314 -8.20 -11.66 5.74
N ILE A 315 -8.93 -12.74 5.96
CA ILE A 315 -9.68 -13.43 4.89
C ILE A 315 -10.77 -12.50 4.33
N GLU A 316 -11.45 -11.71 5.16
CA GLU A 316 -12.39 -10.68 4.71
C GLU A 316 -11.72 -9.60 3.84
N GLN A 317 -10.43 -9.32 4.08
CA GLN A 317 -9.60 -8.43 3.25
C GLN A 317 -9.09 -9.10 1.96
N GLY A 318 -9.41 -10.38 1.73
CA GLY A 318 -9.09 -11.09 0.50
C GLY A 318 -7.85 -11.99 0.59
N TYR A 319 -7.29 -12.21 1.78
CA TYR A 319 -6.23 -13.19 1.97
C TYR A 319 -6.74 -14.64 1.93
N SER A 320 -5.89 -15.60 1.56
CA SER A 320 -6.15 -17.01 1.87
C SER A 320 -5.87 -17.31 3.35
N GLU A 321 -6.35 -18.44 3.89
CA GLU A 321 -6.09 -18.81 5.28
C GLU A 321 -4.58 -18.93 5.59
N ASP A 322 -3.79 -19.50 4.67
CA ASP A 322 -2.35 -19.65 4.87
C ASP A 322 -1.60 -18.34 4.56
N GLY A 323 -2.06 -17.55 3.59
CA GLY A 323 -1.55 -16.20 3.34
C GLY A 323 -1.79 -15.24 4.50
N ALA A 324 -2.95 -15.32 5.15
CA ALA A 324 -3.28 -14.55 6.35
C ALA A 324 -2.32 -14.88 7.51
N LYS A 325 -1.96 -16.16 7.68
CA LYS A 325 -0.94 -16.56 8.67
C LYS A 325 0.44 -15.98 8.30
N GLU A 326 0.82 -16.05 7.02
CA GLU A 326 2.10 -15.53 6.54
C GLU A 326 2.23 -14.02 6.74
N VAL A 327 1.21 -13.23 6.37
CA VAL A 327 1.23 -11.77 6.53
C VAL A 327 1.21 -11.37 8.00
N LEU A 328 0.46 -12.08 8.84
CA LEU A 328 0.41 -11.83 10.28
C LEU A 328 1.77 -12.08 10.94
N GLU A 329 2.45 -13.16 10.57
CA GLU A 329 3.79 -13.49 11.05
C GLU A 329 4.84 -12.48 10.54
N PHE A 330 4.77 -12.10 9.26
CA PHE A 330 5.65 -11.12 8.66
C PHE A 330 5.51 -9.73 9.32
N ALA A 331 4.29 -9.20 9.38
CA ALA A 331 4.03 -7.90 9.97
C ALA A 331 4.36 -7.89 11.48
N GLY A 332 4.03 -8.97 12.20
CA GLY A 332 4.38 -9.12 13.60
C GLY A 332 5.89 -9.08 13.85
N ALA A 333 6.68 -9.73 12.99
CA ALA A 333 8.14 -9.70 13.06
C ALA A 333 8.69 -8.29 12.76
N GLU A 334 8.16 -7.60 11.76
CA GLU A 334 8.59 -6.24 11.39
C GLU A 334 8.27 -5.20 12.48
N VAL A 335 7.10 -5.31 13.12
CA VAL A 335 6.73 -4.45 14.26
C VAL A 335 7.62 -4.74 15.46
N ALA A 336 7.86 -6.01 15.78
CA ALA A 336 8.74 -6.39 16.89
C ALA A 336 10.17 -5.89 16.68
N LYS A 337 10.68 -5.91 15.45
CA LYS A 337 12.00 -5.38 15.11
C LYS A 337 12.09 -3.87 15.31
N ALA A 338 11.10 -3.11 14.85
CA ALA A 338 11.07 -1.66 15.02
C ALA A 338 11.12 -1.25 16.49
N GLU A 339 10.33 -1.92 17.35
CA GLU A 339 10.28 -1.65 18.79
C GLU A 339 11.55 -2.07 19.55
N MET A 340 12.44 -2.88 18.95
CA MET A 340 13.76 -3.21 19.53
C MET A 340 14.86 -2.21 19.11
N GLU A 341 14.63 -1.46 18.04
CA GLU A 341 15.57 -0.47 17.51
C GLU A 341 15.36 0.93 18.14
N ASP A 342 14.16 1.21 18.64
CA ASP A 342 13.78 2.38 19.48
C ASP A 342 14.18 2.20 20.97
#